data_AF-A0AA43RJ51-F1
#
_entry.id   AF-A0AA43RJ51-F1
#
_cell.length_a   1.000
_cell.length_b   1.000
_cell.length_c   1.000
_cell.angle_alpha   90.00
_cell.angle_beta   90.00
_cell.angle_gamma   90.00
#
_symmetry.space_group_name_H-M   'P 1'
#
loop_
_entity.id
_entity.type
_entity.pdbx_description
1 polymer ?
#
loop_
_entity_poly.entity_id
_entity_poly.type
_entity_poly.pdbx_seq_one_letter_code
_entity_poly.pdbx_strand_id
1 'polypeptide(L)'
;RRLLRDNRFPEGTSAEDIPFTTRALCLSKKVLCVQEVLYDYVVNRRESIMNTGRAERTLTQEIPAWRTHLELLKESGLSDLAEESEYWFYRRMLSYEEEYRRCSETAKEAKELQERILKHRDRILELAEEHSFGRRGDRERLELYVNSPEQYFLLSDLYEKTVVNWKNRSDKT
;
A
#
# COMPACT_ATOMS: atom_id res chain seq x y z
N ARG A 1 21.20 -1.44 19.59
CA ARG A 1 21.82 -2.79 19.66
C ARG A 1 20.96 -3.82 20.42
N ARG A 2 20.41 -3.56 21.63
CA ARG A 2 19.55 -4.54 22.33
C ARG A 2 18.28 -4.93 21.55
N LEU A 3 17.59 -3.95 20.95
CA LEU A 3 16.41 -4.17 20.08
C LEU A 3 16.71 -5.05 18.85
N LEU A 4 17.96 -5.09 18.41
CA LEU A 4 18.41 -5.87 17.26
C LEU A 4 18.90 -7.27 17.65
N ARG A 5 18.94 -7.64 18.94
CA ARG A 5 19.41 -8.97 19.35
C ARG A 5 18.38 -10.06 19.11
N ASP A 6 17.10 -9.73 19.27
CA ASP A 6 16.00 -10.68 19.14
C ASP A 6 15.11 -10.38 17.93
N ASN A 7 15.35 -9.25 17.24
CA ASN A 7 14.74 -8.93 15.96
C ASN A 7 15.73 -9.26 14.82
N ARG A 8 15.41 -10.25 14.00
CA ARG A 8 16.15 -10.63 12.80
C ARG A 8 15.29 -10.35 11.58
N PHE A 9 15.94 -10.05 10.46
CA PHE A 9 15.24 -10.02 9.18
C PHE A 9 14.65 -11.41 8.90
N PRO A 10 13.38 -11.50 8.47
CA PRO A 10 12.85 -12.76 7.99
C PRO A 10 13.62 -13.21 6.74
N GLU A 11 13.95 -14.50 6.70
CA GLU A 11 14.67 -15.09 5.58
C GLU A 11 13.70 -15.45 4.44
N GLY A 12 14.20 -15.42 3.21
CA GLY A 12 13.44 -15.88 2.03
C GLY A 12 12.38 -14.92 1.50
N THR A 13 12.35 -13.67 1.99
CA THR A 13 11.48 -12.62 1.46
C THR A 13 12.29 -11.38 1.07
N SER A 14 11.81 -10.68 0.05
CA SER A 14 12.34 -9.40 -0.44
C SER A 14 11.61 -8.18 0.15
N ALA A 15 10.64 -8.43 1.03
CA ALA A 15 9.87 -7.42 1.75
C ALA A 15 10.16 -7.55 3.26
N GLU A 16 11.39 -7.93 3.60
CA GLU A 16 11.85 -8.24 4.94
C GLU A 16 11.86 -7.03 5.87
N ASP A 17 12.01 -5.85 5.27
CA ASP A 17 12.08 -4.55 5.95
C ASP A 17 10.75 -4.18 6.63
N ILE A 18 9.61 -4.52 6.03
CA ILE A 18 8.27 -4.25 6.58
C ILE A 18 8.10 -4.89 7.98
N PRO A 19 8.13 -6.23 8.14
CA PRO A 19 7.94 -6.86 9.44
C PRO A 19 9.10 -6.60 10.39
N PHE A 20 10.34 -6.51 9.89
CA PHE A 20 11.50 -6.18 10.71
C PHE A 20 11.36 -4.81 11.36
N THR A 21 11.04 -3.78 10.58
CA THR A 21 10.90 -2.41 11.06
C THR A 21 9.70 -2.30 12.00
N THR A 22 8.59 -2.96 11.66
CA THR A 22 7.40 -3.02 12.52
C THR A 22 7.73 -3.58 13.89
N ARG A 23 8.38 -4.75 13.95
CA ARG A 23 8.79 -5.36 15.22
C ARG A 23 9.76 -4.47 15.99
N ALA A 24 10.71 -3.82 15.30
CA ALA A 24 11.63 -2.90 15.96
C ALA A 24 10.90 -1.71 16.62
N LEU A 25 9.89 -1.16 15.95
CA LEU A 25 9.07 -0.06 16.46
C LEU A 25 8.19 -0.52 17.63
N CYS A 26 7.52 -1.68 17.52
CA CYS A 26 6.70 -2.23 18.61
C CYS A 26 7.52 -2.52 19.88
N LEU A 27 8.77 -2.95 19.73
CA LEU A 27 9.68 -3.19 20.87
C LEU A 27 10.29 -1.90 21.44
N SER A 28 10.19 -0.78 20.72
CA SER A 28 10.80 0.48 21.11
C SER A 28 9.94 1.22 22.13
N LYS A 29 10.55 1.58 23.27
CA LYS A 29 9.88 2.40 24.30
C LYS A 29 9.71 3.87 23.90
N LYS A 30 10.58 4.37 23.03
CA LYS A 30 10.61 5.74 22.54
C LYS A 30 11.13 5.75 21.11
N VAL A 31 10.53 6.56 20.26
CA VAL A 31 10.93 6.78 18.87
C VAL A 31 11.08 8.29 18.68
N LEU A 32 12.13 8.71 17.98
CA LEU A 32 12.37 10.10 17.61
C LEU A 32 12.26 10.22 16.09
N CYS A 33 11.40 11.11 15.61
CA CYS A 33 11.32 11.48 14.21
C CYS A 33 12.05 12.82 14.01
N VAL A 34 13.06 12.83 13.15
CA VAL A 34 13.82 14.05 12.81
C VAL A 34 13.31 14.53 11.45
N GLN A 35 12.75 15.74 11.41
CA GLN A 35 12.15 16.33 10.21
C GLN A 35 13.20 17.06 9.35
N GLU A 36 14.30 16.38 9.07
CA GLU A 36 15.39 16.90 8.25
C GLU A 36 15.71 15.93 7.10
N VAL A 37 16.09 16.48 5.95
CA VAL A 37 16.45 15.69 4.76
C VAL A 37 17.90 15.21 4.91
N LEU A 38 18.08 14.14 5.69
CA LEU A 38 19.39 13.60 6.06
C LEU A 38 19.78 12.34 5.29
N TYR A 39 18.89 11.83 4.44
CA TYR A 39 19.09 10.58 3.72
C TYR A 39 18.70 10.71 2.25
N ASP A 40 19.68 10.53 1.36
CA ASP A 40 19.45 10.51 -0.08
C ASP A 40 18.99 9.12 -0.54
N TYR A 41 17.71 8.99 -0.86
CA TYR A 41 17.14 7.75 -1.37
C TYR A 41 17.29 7.65 -2.89
N VAL A 42 18.02 6.64 -3.37
CA VAL A 42 18.14 6.36 -4.80
C VAL A 42 16.88 5.65 -5.29
N VAL A 43 15.97 6.41 -5.91
CA VAL A 43 14.60 5.97 -6.24
C VAL A 43 14.55 4.88 -7.30
N ASN A 44 15.39 4.93 -8.33
CA ASN A 44 15.35 3.95 -9.40
C ASN A 44 16.70 3.86 -10.13
N ARG A 45 17.15 2.63 -10.37
CA ARG A 45 18.21 2.34 -11.33
C ARG A 45 17.54 1.62 -12.49
N ARG A 46 17.74 2.08 -13.73
CA ARG A 46 17.12 1.50 -14.92
C ARG A 46 17.39 -0.02 -15.05
N GLU A 47 18.50 -0.46 -14.49
CA GLU A 47 18.97 -1.85 -14.46
C GLU A 47 18.69 -2.56 -13.12
N SER A 48 17.85 -1.99 -12.24
CA SER A 48 17.53 -2.63 -10.97
C SER A 48 16.76 -3.93 -11.20
N ILE A 49 17.35 -5.03 -10.76
CA ILE A 49 16.72 -6.36 -10.71
C ILE A 49 15.40 -6.31 -9.93
N MET A 50 15.23 -5.30 -9.04
CA MET A 50 13.97 -5.10 -8.34
C MET A 50 12.79 -4.69 -9.23
N ASN A 51 13.02 -4.22 -10.46
CA ASN A 51 11.93 -3.88 -11.38
C ASN A 51 11.40 -5.09 -12.16
N THR A 52 12.15 -6.18 -12.24
CA THR A 52 11.72 -7.41 -12.91
C THR A 52 10.78 -8.21 -12.01
N GLY A 53 9.61 -8.61 -12.52
CA GLY A 53 8.65 -9.42 -11.76
C GLY A 53 8.05 -8.69 -10.53
N ARG A 54 7.98 -7.35 -10.57
CA ARG A 54 7.44 -6.53 -9.47
C ARG A 54 6.03 -6.95 -9.06
N ALA A 55 5.13 -7.16 -10.03
CA ALA A 55 3.75 -7.53 -9.76
C ALA A 55 3.61 -8.88 -9.03
N GLU A 56 4.32 -9.92 -9.51
CA GLU A 56 4.38 -11.22 -8.85
C GLU A 56 4.95 -11.13 -7.43
N ARG A 57 6.02 -10.35 -7.24
CA ARG A 57 6.64 -10.12 -5.93
C ARG A 57 5.71 -9.40 -4.97
N THR A 58 4.95 -8.41 -5.42
CA THR A 58 3.93 -7.76 -4.57
C THR A 58 2.92 -8.78 -4.07
N LEU A 59 2.44 -9.69 -4.93
CA LEU A 59 1.46 -10.70 -4.55
C LEU A 59 2.00 -11.76 -3.59
N THR A 60 3.24 -12.19 -3.81
CA THR A 60 3.86 -13.35 -3.12
C THR A 60 4.70 -12.97 -1.90
N GLN A 61 5.21 -11.73 -1.84
CA GLN A 61 6.14 -11.28 -0.80
C GLN A 61 5.57 -10.10 -0.02
N GLU A 62 5.22 -9.02 -0.72
CA GLU A 62 4.87 -7.76 -0.06
C GLU A 62 3.52 -7.81 0.65
N ILE A 63 2.48 -8.38 0.03
CA ILE A 63 1.16 -8.55 0.66
C ILE A 63 1.25 -9.40 1.94
N PRO A 64 1.91 -10.58 1.94
CA PRO A 64 2.17 -11.31 3.17
C PRO A 64 2.91 -10.49 4.23
N ALA A 65 3.94 -9.74 3.84
CA ALA A 65 4.70 -8.89 4.76
C ALA A 65 3.82 -7.80 5.41
N TRP A 66 2.91 -7.18 4.64
CA TRP A 66 1.91 -6.26 5.18
C TRP A 66 0.95 -6.93 6.16
N ARG A 67 0.52 -8.17 5.90
CA ARG A 67 -0.32 -8.91 6.86
C ARG A 67 0.40 -9.18 8.17
N THR A 68 1.66 -9.60 8.10
CA THR A 68 2.51 -9.74 9.30
C THR A 68 2.67 -8.41 10.04
N HIS A 69 2.80 -7.28 9.34
CA HIS A 69 2.80 -5.97 9.97
C HIS A 69 1.53 -5.71 10.79
N LEU A 70 0.35 -5.99 10.23
CA LEU A 70 -0.93 -5.82 10.93
C LEU A 70 -1.04 -6.73 12.16
N GLU A 71 -0.61 -7.99 12.04
CA GLU A 71 -0.58 -8.95 13.15
C GLU A 71 0.34 -8.48 14.28
N LEU A 72 1.56 -8.03 13.95
CA LEU A 72 2.51 -7.52 14.94
C LEU A 72 1.98 -6.31 15.71
N LEU A 73 1.22 -5.42 15.06
CA LEU A 73 0.58 -4.29 15.72
C LEU A 73 -0.50 -4.77 16.71
N LYS A 74 -1.36 -5.72 16.29
CA LYS A 74 -2.40 -6.30 17.15
C LYS A 74 -1.81 -7.03 18.35
N GLU A 75 -0.80 -7.87 18.14
CA GLU A 75 -0.09 -8.61 19.20
C GLU A 75 0.59 -7.69 20.21
N SER A 76 1.01 -6.50 19.77
CA SER A 76 1.64 -5.50 20.62
C SER A 76 0.64 -4.61 21.38
N GLY A 77 -0.66 -4.89 21.27
CA GLY A 77 -1.72 -4.10 21.90
C GLY A 77 -2.00 -2.76 21.21
N LEU A 78 -1.57 -2.59 19.96
CA LEU A 78 -1.75 -1.38 19.15
C LEU A 78 -2.90 -1.56 18.14
N SER A 79 -4.06 -2.02 18.61
CA SER A 79 -5.19 -2.39 17.74
C SER A 79 -5.67 -1.23 16.88
N ASP A 80 -5.87 -0.04 17.44
CA ASP A 80 -6.32 1.15 16.67
C ASP A 80 -5.37 1.49 15.52
N LEU A 81 -4.05 1.38 15.76
CA LEU A 81 -3.04 1.59 14.73
C LEU A 81 -3.03 0.46 13.70
N ALA A 82 -3.35 -0.77 14.10
CA ALA A 82 -3.50 -1.88 13.17
C ALA A 82 -4.70 -1.67 12.24
N GLU A 83 -5.82 -1.13 12.74
CA GLU A 83 -6.99 -0.81 11.91
C GLU A 83 -6.71 0.34 10.94
N GLU A 84 -6.04 1.39 11.41
CA GLU A 84 -5.56 2.47 10.53
C GLU A 84 -4.62 1.91 9.44
N SER A 85 -3.67 1.07 9.83
CA SER A 85 -2.72 0.46 8.89
C SER A 85 -3.41 -0.49 7.91
N GLU A 86 -4.50 -1.16 8.32
CA GLU A 86 -5.31 -2.02 7.46
C GLU A 86 -6.01 -1.21 6.36
N TYR A 87 -6.57 -0.04 6.70
CA TYR A 87 -7.13 0.88 5.71
C TYR A 87 -6.07 1.32 4.68
N TRP A 88 -4.90 1.76 5.16
CA TRP A 88 -3.80 2.17 4.28
C TRP A 88 -3.26 1.02 3.42
N PHE A 89 -3.30 -0.20 3.94
CA PHE A 89 -2.94 -1.40 3.20
C PHE A 89 -3.90 -1.64 2.02
N TYR A 90 -5.22 -1.58 2.22
CA TYR A 90 -6.18 -1.72 1.11
C TYR A 90 -6.06 -0.62 0.07
N ARG A 91 -5.78 0.61 0.49
CA ARG A 91 -5.46 1.70 -0.43
C ARG A 91 -4.22 1.43 -1.28
N ARG A 92 -3.18 0.90 -0.66
CA ARG A 92 -1.95 0.50 -1.38
C ARG A 92 -2.24 -0.63 -2.36
N MET A 93 -3.04 -1.62 -1.98
CA MET A 93 -3.48 -2.70 -2.89
C MET A 93 -4.24 -2.15 -4.10
N LEU A 94 -5.15 -1.20 -3.91
CA LEU A 94 -5.84 -0.53 -5.02
C LEU A 94 -4.84 0.16 -5.96
N SER A 95 -3.86 0.88 -5.41
CA SER A 95 -2.84 1.56 -6.20
C SER A 95 -2.00 0.58 -7.04
N TYR A 96 -1.67 -0.59 -6.50
CA TYR A 96 -1.00 -1.66 -7.24
C TYR A 96 -1.87 -2.23 -8.36
N GLU A 97 -3.17 -2.42 -8.12
CA GLU A 97 -4.06 -2.93 -9.17
C GLU A 97 -4.25 -1.92 -10.29
N GLU A 98 -4.36 -0.62 -9.97
CA GLU A 98 -4.36 0.45 -10.97
C GLU A 98 -3.08 0.47 -11.82
N GLU A 99 -1.91 0.29 -11.19
CA GLU A 99 -0.63 0.18 -11.89
C GLU A 99 -0.60 -1.04 -12.81
N TYR A 100 -0.99 -2.21 -12.30
CA TYR A 100 -0.88 -3.48 -13.01
C TYR A 100 -1.94 -3.64 -14.12
N ARG A 101 -3.11 -3.04 -13.98
CA ARG A 101 -4.15 -3.06 -15.03
C ARG A 101 -3.72 -2.29 -16.28
N ARG A 102 -2.87 -1.28 -16.15
CA ARG A 102 -2.38 -0.45 -17.27
C ARG A 102 -1.41 -1.18 -18.20
N CYS A 103 -0.87 -2.33 -17.79
CA CYS A 103 0.04 -3.13 -18.60
C CYS A 103 -0.54 -4.52 -18.87
N SER A 104 -0.59 -4.93 -20.14
CA SER A 104 -1.13 -6.24 -20.53
C SER A 104 -0.32 -7.41 -19.94
N GLU A 105 0.97 -7.21 -19.67
CA GLU A 105 1.86 -8.22 -19.10
C GLU A 105 1.52 -8.55 -17.63
N THR A 106 0.90 -7.62 -16.92
CA THR A 106 0.53 -7.75 -15.49
C THR A 106 -0.97 -7.91 -15.26
N ALA A 107 -1.74 -8.21 -16.32
CA ALA A 107 -3.19 -8.30 -16.26
C ALA A 107 -3.68 -9.45 -15.34
N LYS A 108 -2.92 -10.54 -15.27
CA LYS A 108 -3.24 -11.68 -14.39
C LYS A 108 -3.11 -11.27 -12.92
N GLU A 109 -2.02 -10.60 -12.59
CA GLU A 109 -1.71 -10.11 -11.25
C GLU A 109 -2.71 -9.03 -10.81
N ALA A 110 -3.10 -8.13 -11.72
CA ALA A 110 -4.15 -7.14 -11.47
C ALA A 110 -5.48 -7.83 -11.11
N LYS A 111 -5.88 -8.85 -11.86
CA LYS A 111 -7.11 -9.60 -11.58
C LYS A 111 -7.06 -10.33 -10.24
N GLU A 112 -5.95 -11.01 -9.94
CA GLU A 112 -5.77 -11.68 -8.66
C GLU A 112 -5.81 -10.67 -7.50
N LEU A 113 -5.23 -9.49 -7.68
CA LEU A 113 -5.24 -8.44 -6.68
C LEU A 113 -6.66 -7.91 -6.45
N GLN A 114 -7.42 -7.66 -7.51
CA GLN A 114 -8.84 -7.29 -7.42
C GLN A 114 -9.63 -8.34 -6.64
N GLU A 115 -9.48 -9.63 -6.95
CA GLU A 115 -10.16 -10.71 -6.21
C GLU A 115 -9.81 -10.70 -4.72
N ARG A 116 -8.53 -10.48 -4.38
CA ARG A 116 -8.07 -10.37 -2.99
C ARG A 116 -8.69 -9.15 -2.29
N ILE A 117 -8.78 -7.99 -2.94
CA ILE A 117 -9.41 -6.79 -2.35
C ILE A 117 -10.90 -7.04 -2.13
N LEU A 118 -11.61 -7.51 -3.15
CA LEU A 118 -13.07 -7.70 -3.10
C LEU A 118 -13.51 -8.76 -2.09
N LYS A 119 -12.66 -9.76 -1.81
CA LYS A 119 -12.90 -10.72 -0.72
C LYS A 119 -13.05 -10.02 0.65
N HIS A 120 -12.47 -8.84 0.82
CA HIS A 120 -12.52 -8.05 2.05
C HIS A 120 -13.43 -6.82 1.93
N ARG A 121 -14.35 -6.79 0.94
CA ARG A 121 -15.25 -5.65 0.68
C ARG A 121 -15.90 -5.08 1.94
N ASP A 122 -16.56 -5.91 2.73
CA ASP A 122 -17.35 -5.42 3.87
C ASP A 122 -16.46 -4.80 4.95
N ARG A 123 -15.29 -5.40 5.21
CA ARG A 123 -14.27 -4.83 6.12
C ARG A 123 -13.72 -3.51 5.59
N ILE A 124 -13.54 -3.38 4.27
CA ILE A 124 -13.06 -2.14 3.66
C ILE A 124 -14.09 -1.01 3.85
N LEU A 125 -15.38 -1.32 3.67
CA LEU A 125 -16.46 -0.35 3.86
C LEU A 125 -16.57 0.07 5.32
N GLU A 126 -16.51 -0.88 6.26
CA GLU A 126 -16.45 -0.62 7.70
C GLU A 126 -15.29 0.33 8.05
N LEU A 127 -14.07 0.03 7.59
CA LEU A 127 -12.90 0.86 7.84
C LEU A 127 -13.00 2.27 7.24
N ALA A 128 -13.67 2.43 6.09
CA ALA A 128 -13.86 3.73 5.44
C ALA A 128 -14.93 4.59 6.15
N GLU A 129 -15.92 3.95 6.77
CA GLU A 129 -17.01 4.60 7.50
C GLU A 129 -16.60 4.97 8.93
N GLU A 130 -16.09 4.00 9.70
CA GLU A 130 -15.78 4.14 11.13
C GLU A 130 -14.64 5.12 11.38
N HIS A 131 -13.71 5.21 10.43
CA HIS A 131 -12.51 5.98 10.62
C HIS A 131 -12.37 7.09 9.58
N SER A 132 -12.05 8.28 10.07
CA SER A 132 -11.67 9.42 9.23
C SER A 132 -10.21 9.32 8.76
N PHE A 133 -9.75 8.11 8.42
CA PHE A 133 -8.40 7.89 7.90
C PHE A 133 -8.28 8.46 6.49
N GLY A 134 -7.27 9.29 6.25
CA GLY A 134 -7.01 9.89 4.95
C GLY A 134 -8.04 10.96 4.52
N ARG A 135 -7.97 11.36 3.25
CA ARG A 135 -8.86 12.40 2.70
C ARG A 135 -10.21 11.78 2.33
N ARG A 136 -11.28 12.57 2.41
CA ARG A 136 -12.63 12.11 2.01
C ARG A 136 -12.66 11.50 0.61
N GLY A 137 -12.01 12.12 -0.36
CA GLY A 137 -11.96 11.61 -1.73
C GLY A 137 -11.22 10.27 -1.88
N ASP A 138 -10.26 9.97 -1.00
CA ASP A 138 -9.56 8.68 -1.02
C ASP A 138 -10.46 7.55 -0.51
N ARG A 139 -11.32 7.85 0.47
CA ARG A 139 -12.34 6.93 1.00
C ARG A 139 -13.41 6.66 -0.05
N GLU A 140 -13.97 7.72 -0.63
CA GLU A 140 -14.97 7.62 -1.71
C GLU A 140 -14.45 6.80 -2.91
N ARG A 141 -13.16 6.94 -3.26
CA ARG A 141 -12.50 6.12 -4.30
C ARG A 141 -12.46 4.63 -3.93
N LEU A 142 -12.04 4.32 -2.71
CA LEU A 142 -11.93 2.93 -2.24
C LEU A 142 -13.33 2.28 -2.13
N GLU A 143 -14.32 3.01 -1.62
CA GLU A 143 -15.72 2.58 -1.56
C GLU A 143 -16.31 2.34 -2.96
N LEU A 144 -16.10 3.28 -3.89
CA LEU A 144 -16.54 3.13 -5.27
C LEU A 144 -15.90 1.89 -5.91
N TYR A 145 -14.61 1.68 -5.68
CA TYR A 145 -13.88 0.52 -6.19
C TYR A 145 -14.49 -0.81 -5.69
N VAL A 146 -14.68 -0.97 -4.38
CA VAL A 146 -15.18 -2.25 -3.84
C VAL A 146 -16.66 -2.50 -4.16
N ASN A 147 -17.42 -1.46 -4.46
CA ASN A 147 -18.81 -1.57 -4.90
C ASN A 147 -18.92 -1.83 -6.41
N SER A 148 -18.09 -1.18 -7.23
CA SER A 148 -18.10 -1.31 -8.67
C SER A 148 -16.72 -0.99 -9.27
N PRO A 149 -15.85 -2.01 -9.41
CA PRO A 149 -14.52 -1.82 -9.99
C PRO A 149 -14.57 -1.24 -11.41
N GLU A 150 -15.51 -1.68 -12.24
CA GLU A 150 -15.67 -1.18 -13.62
C GLU A 150 -16.01 0.31 -13.66
N GLN A 151 -16.96 0.75 -12.81
CA GLN A 151 -17.31 2.17 -12.73
C GLN A 151 -16.17 3.00 -12.15
N TYR A 152 -15.46 2.47 -11.15
CA TYR A 152 -14.26 3.10 -10.61
C TYR A 152 -13.23 3.39 -11.70
N PHE A 153 -12.89 2.39 -12.52
CA PHE A 153 -11.90 2.57 -13.58
C PHE A 153 -12.37 3.51 -14.68
N LEU A 154 -13.63 3.42 -15.09
CA LEU A 154 -14.20 4.34 -16.07
C LEU A 154 -14.10 5.80 -15.60
N LEU A 155 -14.40 6.05 -14.32
CA LEU A 155 -14.30 7.39 -13.72
C LEU A 155 -12.84 7.83 -13.53
N SER A 156 -11.95 6.92 -13.14
CA SER A 156 -10.50 7.20 -13.00
C SER A 156 -9.90 7.59 -14.35
N ASP A 157 -10.19 6.85 -15.41
CA ASP A 157 -9.76 7.13 -16.79
C ASP A 157 -10.30 8.47 -17.30
N LEU A 158 -11.57 8.77 -17.02
CA LEU A 158 -12.18 10.04 -17.39
C LEU A 158 -11.51 11.20 -16.64
N TYR A 159 -11.25 11.05 -15.36
CA TYR A 159 -10.57 12.04 -14.52
C TYR A 159 -9.15 12.33 -15.03
N GLU A 160 -8.39 11.28 -15.37
CA GLU A 160 -7.04 11.40 -15.92
C GLU A 160 -7.07 12.14 -17.28
N LYS A 161 -8.00 11.77 -18.17
CA LYS A 161 -8.13 12.38 -19.50
C LYS A 161 -8.56 13.84 -19.47
N THR A 162 -9.37 14.24 -18.49
CA THR A 162 -9.98 15.58 -18.42
C THR A 162 -9.23 16.50 -17.46
N VAL A 163 -9.21 16.18 -16.17
CA VAL A 163 -8.75 17.07 -15.09
C VAL A 163 -7.22 17.13 -15.05
N VAL A 164 -6.54 15.98 -15.11
CA VAL A 164 -5.07 15.93 -15.03
C VAL A 164 -4.46 16.55 -16.28
N ASN A 165 -4.95 16.18 -17.47
CA ASN A 165 -4.49 16.79 -18.71
C ASN A 165 -4.78 18.29 -18.80
N TRP A 166 -5.89 18.77 -18.24
CA TRP A 166 -6.20 20.20 -18.23
C TRP A 166 -5.28 20.98 -17.28
N LYS A 167 -5.02 20.47 -16.07
CA LYS A 167 -4.04 21.07 -15.14
C LYS A 167 -2.61 21.09 -15.71
N ASN A 168 -2.19 20.01 -16.36
CA ASN A 168 -0.88 19.94 -17.01
C ASN A 168 -0.77 20.85 -18.25
N ARG A 169 -1.90 21.28 -18.82
CA ARG A 169 -1.94 22.29 -19.89
C ARG A 169 -1.90 23.71 -19.34
N SER A 170 -2.53 23.99 -18.20
CA SER A 170 -2.51 25.32 -17.58
C SER A 170 -1.13 25.70 -17.03
N ASP A 171 -0.32 24.74 -16.60
CA ASP A 171 1.06 24.98 -16.14
C ASP A 171 2.06 25.22 -17.30
N LYS A 172 1.60 25.17 -18.56
CA LYS A 172 2.42 25.43 -19.76
C LYS A 172 2.08 26.75 -20.46
N THR A 173 1.29 27.60 -19.82
CA THR A 173 0.94 28.97 -20.26
C THR A 173 1.33 29.96 -19.18
#